data_AF-G3LNC1-F1
#
_entry.id   AF-G3LNC1-F1
#
_cell.length_a   1.000
_cell.length_b   1.000
_cell.length_c   1.000
_cell.angle_alpha   90.00
_cell.angle_beta   90.00
_cell.angle_gamma   90.00
#
_symmetry.space_group_name_H-M   'P 1'
#
loop_
_entity.id
_entity.type
_entity.pdbx_description
1 polymer ?
#
loop_
_entity_poly.entity_id
_entity_poly.type
_entity_poly.pdbx_seq_one_letter_code
_entity_poly.pdbx_strand_id
1 'polypeptide(L)'
;DPKISKKYIDHTFVLKLLDLFDSEDPREREYLKTILHRIYGRFMVHRPFIRKTMNNILYDFIFETGKHSGIAEFLEVLGSIINGFALPLKEEHKLFLTRVLIPLHKLKCLPNYHQQLSYCVIQFVEKDCKLADTVIRGMLKYWPVTNSSKEIMFLNELEEILEATQLTE
;
A
#
# COMPACT_ATOMS: atom_id res chain seq x y z
N ASP A 1 26.74 7.51 11.35
CA ASP A 1 27.15 7.28 9.95
C ASP A 1 26.37 6.09 9.38
N PRO A 2 25.63 6.22 8.27
CA PRO A 2 24.91 5.11 7.62
C PRO A 2 25.81 3.89 7.34
N LYS A 3 27.10 4.09 7.07
CA LYS A 3 28.05 3.00 6.79
C LYS A 3 28.31 2.12 8.02
N ILE A 4 28.25 2.70 9.21
CA ILE A 4 28.45 1.98 10.48
C ILE A 4 27.13 1.33 10.92
N SER A 5 26.01 2.05 10.82
CA SER A 5 24.68 1.56 11.24
C SER A 5 24.15 0.41 10.39
N LYS A 6 24.55 0.33 9.10
CA LYS A 6 24.18 -0.77 8.20
C LYS A 6 24.59 -2.16 8.71
N LYS A 7 25.62 -2.25 9.58
CA LYS A 7 26.03 -3.52 10.19
C LYS A 7 25.04 -4.05 11.23
N TYR A 8 24.21 -3.18 11.80
CA TYR A 8 23.29 -3.52 12.89
C TYR A 8 21.83 -3.52 12.46
N ILE A 9 21.49 -2.70 11.46
CA ILE A 9 20.18 -2.74 10.80
C ILE A 9 20.32 -3.77 9.67
N ASP A 10 20.08 -5.03 9.99
CA ASP A 10 20.07 -6.14 9.04
C ASP A 10 18.65 -6.54 8.64
N HIS A 11 18.51 -7.56 7.80
CA HIS A 11 17.19 -8.07 7.41
C HIS A 11 16.40 -8.62 8.60
N THR A 12 17.08 -9.21 9.58
CA THR A 12 16.47 -9.73 10.80
C THR A 12 15.83 -8.63 11.62
N PHE A 13 16.54 -7.51 11.80
CA PHE A 13 16.02 -6.33 12.48
C PHE A 13 14.79 -5.78 11.77
N VAL A 14 14.86 -5.62 10.44
CA VAL A 14 13.73 -5.12 9.64
C VAL A 14 12.53 -6.05 9.73
N LEU A 15 12.73 -7.36 9.68
CA LEU A 15 11.64 -8.34 9.81
C LEU A 15 10.94 -8.20 11.17
N LYS A 16 11.72 -8.24 12.27
CA LYS A 16 11.17 -8.07 13.62
C LYS A 16 10.47 -6.73 13.81
N LEU A 17 10.97 -5.66 13.18
CA LEU A 17 10.31 -4.35 13.21
C LEU A 17 8.95 -4.39 12.51
N LEU A 18 8.85 -5.08 11.37
CA LEU A 18 7.60 -5.22 10.61
C LEU A 18 6.57 -6.06 11.38
N ASP A 19 7.01 -7.10 12.09
CA ASP A 19 6.12 -7.95 12.92
C ASP A 19 5.41 -7.14 14.03
N LEU A 20 6.03 -6.06 14.52
CA LEU A 20 5.44 -5.19 15.56
C LEU A 20 4.26 -4.35 15.05
N PHE A 21 4.05 -4.22 13.74
CA PHE A 21 2.93 -3.46 13.20
C PHE A 21 1.56 -4.09 13.50
N ASP A 22 1.51 -5.35 13.94
CA ASP A 22 0.27 -5.96 14.41
C ASP A 22 -0.11 -5.56 15.85
N SER A 23 0.65 -4.67 16.48
CA SER A 23 0.31 -4.08 17.78
C SER A 23 -1.08 -3.44 17.77
N GLU A 24 -1.88 -3.67 18.81
CA GLU A 24 -3.19 -3.05 18.97
C GLU A 24 -3.09 -1.56 19.33
N ASP A 25 -1.95 -1.09 19.85
CA ASP A 25 -1.74 0.30 20.24
C ASP A 25 -1.44 1.20 19.00
N PRO A 26 -2.35 2.13 18.63
CA PRO A 26 -2.14 3.01 17.48
C PRO A 26 -0.93 3.92 17.63
N ARG A 27 -0.53 4.25 18.87
CA ARG A 27 0.65 5.10 19.12
C ARG A 27 1.93 4.38 18.73
N GLU A 28 2.02 3.10 19.07
CA GLU A 28 3.16 2.26 18.69
C GLU A 28 3.26 2.15 17.17
N ARG A 29 2.13 1.86 16.50
CA ARG A 29 2.09 1.78 15.04
C ARG A 29 2.49 3.08 14.35
N GLU A 30 2.09 4.23 14.89
CA GLU A 30 2.49 5.53 14.35
C GLU A 30 4.01 5.77 14.44
N TYR A 31 4.64 5.36 15.55
CA TYR A 31 6.09 5.40 15.67
C TYR A 31 6.77 4.41 14.72
N LEU A 32 6.26 3.18 14.64
CA LEU A 32 6.77 2.15 13.75
C LEU A 32 6.71 2.60 12.28
N LYS A 33 5.61 3.20 11.84
CA LYS A 33 5.43 3.83 10.53
C LYS A 33 6.55 4.82 10.23
N THR A 34 6.76 5.76 11.16
CA THR A 34 7.78 6.81 11.03
C THR A 34 9.19 6.23 10.96
N ILE A 35 9.49 5.22 11.79
CA ILE A 35 10.78 4.53 11.81
C ILE A 35 11.00 3.77 10.49
N LEU A 36 10.01 3.00 10.04
CA LEU A 36 10.07 2.23 8.80
C LEU A 36 10.32 3.14 7.60
N HIS A 37 9.58 4.25 7.50
CA HIS A 37 9.76 5.22 6.43
C HIS A 37 11.19 5.80 6.42
N ARG A 38 11.73 6.16 7.59
CA ARG A 38 13.12 6.64 7.72
C ARG A 38 14.15 5.58 7.34
N ILE A 39 13.95 4.32 7.74
CA ILE A 39 14.83 3.20 7.38
C ILE A 39 14.82 3.01 5.85
N TYR A 40 13.63 3.00 5.25
CA TYR A 40 13.47 2.86 3.80
C TYR A 40 14.15 3.99 3.03
N GLY A 41 13.96 5.23 3.47
CA GLY A 41 14.58 6.41 2.86
C GLY A 41 16.11 6.37 2.95
N ARG A 42 16.64 6.08 4.14
CA ARG A 42 18.08 6.17 4.46
C ARG A 42 18.90 4.96 4.00
N PHE A 43 18.36 3.76 4.06
CA PHE A 43 19.09 2.52 3.77
C PHE A 43 18.60 1.88 2.47
N MET A 44 19.09 2.41 1.34
CA MET A 44 18.71 1.94 -0.01
C MET A 44 18.86 0.43 -0.20
N VAL A 45 19.83 -0.19 0.46
CA VAL A 45 20.11 -1.63 0.38
C VAL A 45 18.98 -2.52 0.91
N HIS A 46 18.16 -2.03 1.85
CA HIS A 46 17.06 -2.80 2.43
C HIS A 46 15.74 -2.57 1.71
N ARG A 47 15.66 -1.60 0.78
CA ARG A 47 14.41 -1.28 0.07
C ARG A 47 13.78 -2.49 -0.62
N PRO A 48 14.52 -3.33 -1.36
CA PRO A 48 13.92 -4.52 -1.98
C PRO A 48 13.36 -5.50 -0.95
N PHE A 49 14.09 -5.71 0.16
CA PHE A 49 13.66 -6.59 1.24
C PHE A 49 12.40 -6.05 1.92
N ILE A 50 12.37 -4.76 2.29
CA ILE A 50 11.21 -4.12 2.91
C ILE A 50 9.97 -4.24 2.02
N ARG A 51 10.08 -3.90 0.72
CA ARG A 51 8.94 -4.03 -0.21
C ARG A 51 8.46 -5.47 -0.31
N LYS A 52 9.37 -6.44 -0.38
CA LYS A 52 9.01 -7.86 -0.44
C LYS A 52 8.28 -8.31 0.82
N THR A 53 8.79 -7.97 2.00
CA THR A 53 8.18 -8.38 3.27
C THR A 53 6.83 -7.72 3.50
N MET A 54 6.69 -6.41 3.22
CA MET A 54 5.39 -5.73 3.28
C MET A 54 4.38 -6.34 2.30
N ASN A 55 4.82 -6.68 1.09
CA ASN A 55 3.97 -7.34 0.10
C ASN A 55 3.49 -8.72 0.60
N ASN A 56 4.37 -9.52 1.19
CA ASN A 56 3.99 -10.81 1.77
C ASN A 56 2.95 -10.64 2.89
N ILE A 57 3.16 -9.70 3.82
CA ILE A 57 2.18 -9.44 4.91
C ILE A 57 0.82 -9.03 4.34
N LEU A 58 0.79 -8.16 3.32
CA LEU A 58 -0.45 -7.77 2.66
C LEU A 58 -1.11 -8.96 1.95
N TYR A 59 -0.31 -9.84 1.34
CA TYR A 59 -0.83 -11.04 0.67
C TYR A 59 -1.48 -11.99 1.68
N ASP A 60 -0.80 -12.28 2.79
CA ASP A 60 -1.30 -13.13 3.87
C ASP A 60 -2.58 -12.53 4.49
N PHE A 61 -2.61 -11.20 4.67
CA PHE A 61 -3.80 -10.47 5.12
C PHE A 61 -4.99 -10.64 4.15
N ILE A 62 -4.77 -10.59 2.84
CA ILE A 62 -5.82 -10.67 1.82
C ILE A 62 -6.37 -12.10 1.66
N PHE A 63 -5.52 -13.12 1.78
CA PHE A 63 -5.86 -14.48 1.39
C PHE A 63 -5.96 -15.47 2.56
N GLU A 64 -5.32 -15.21 3.70
CA GLU A 64 -5.25 -16.16 4.81
C GLU A 64 -5.93 -15.62 6.07
N THR A 65 -5.44 -14.51 6.62
CA THR A 65 -5.82 -14.12 7.99
C THR A 65 -7.04 -13.22 8.03
N GLY A 66 -7.16 -12.28 7.09
CA GLY A 66 -8.17 -11.22 7.10
C GLY A 66 -8.10 -10.29 8.32
N LYS A 67 -7.04 -10.39 9.15
CA LYS A 67 -6.84 -9.59 10.36
C LYS A 67 -5.38 -9.19 10.49
N HIS A 68 -5.13 -7.88 10.57
CA HIS A 68 -3.84 -7.29 10.90
C HIS A 68 -4.07 -5.81 11.28
N SER A 69 -3.51 -5.33 12.39
CA SER A 69 -3.81 -3.99 12.93
C SER A 69 -3.13 -2.86 12.15
N GLY A 70 -1.96 -3.11 11.55
CA GLY A 70 -1.10 -2.09 10.92
C GLY A 70 -1.24 -1.89 9.41
N ILE A 71 -2.35 -2.30 8.78
CA ILE A 71 -2.50 -2.23 7.31
C ILE A 71 -2.54 -0.79 6.81
N ALA A 72 -3.22 0.11 7.53
CA ALA A 72 -3.29 1.53 7.17
C ALA A 72 -1.90 2.17 7.17
N GLU A 73 -1.10 1.92 8.21
CA GLU A 73 0.24 2.46 8.36
C GLU A 73 1.20 1.91 7.30
N PHE A 74 1.07 0.63 6.93
CA PHE A 74 1.82 0.07 5.80
C PHE A 74 1.46 0.74 4.48
N LEU A 75 0.17 0.96 4.22
CA LEU A 75 -0.28 1.63 3.00
C LEU A 75 0.17 3.09 2.96
N GLU A 76 0.23 3.79 4.08
CA GLU A 76 0.75 5.16 4.12
C GLU A 76 2.24 5.24 3.73
N VAL A 77 3.06 4.31 4.25
CA VAL A 77 4.47 4.19 3.83
C VAL A 77 4.56 3.81 2.35
N LEU A 78 3.72 2.89 1.88
CA LEU A 78 3.67 2.49 0.48
C LEU A 78 3.27 3.64 -0.44
N GLY A 79 2.32 4.49 -0.06
CA GLY A 79 1.92 5.66 -0.82
C GLY A 79 3.11 6.59 -1.09
N SER A 80 3.91 6.87 -0.06
CA SER A 80 5.15 7.64 -0.22
C SER A 80 6.18 6.96 -1.13
N ILE A 81 6.31 5.63 -1.01
CA ILE A 81 7.20 4.83 -1.87
C ILE A 81 6.73 4.86 -3.33
N ILE A 82 5.43 4.72 -3.56
CA ILE A 82 4.82 4.71 -4.90
C ILE A 82 5.03 6.07 -5.54
N ASN A 83 4.76 7.18 -4.85
CA ASN A 83 5.03 8.53 -5.35
C ASN A 83 6.51 8.69 -5.79
N GLY A 84 7.45 8.06 -5.08
CA GLY A 84 8.88 8.05 -5.42
C GLY A 84 9.29 7.12 -6.57
N PHE A 85 8.38 6.37 -7.20
CA PHE A 85 8.74 5.48 -8.32
C PHE A 85 9.19 6.28 -9.56
N ALA A 86 10.32 5.83 -10.12
CA ALA A 86 10.81 6.29 -11.41
C ALA A 86 9.93 5.79 -12.55
N LEU A 87 9.82 6.61 -13.60
CA LEU A 87 9.17 6.24 -14.85
C LEU A 87 10.22 5.75 -15.87
N PRO A 88 9.89 4.76 -16.72
CA PRO A 88 8.63 4.01 -16.75
C PRO A 88 8.48 3.07 -15.54
N LEU A 89 7.22 2.82 -15.14
CA LEU A 89 6.93 1.90 -14.04
C LEU A 89 7.42 0.49 -14.36
N LYS A 90 8.14 -0.12 -13.40
CA LYS A 90 8.57 -1.51 -13.49
C LYS A 90 7.39 -2.47 -13.43
N GLU A 91 7.52 -3.62 -14.09
CA GLU A 91 6.52 -4.69 -14.07
C GLU A 91 6.23 -5.20 -12.65
N GLU A 92 7.22 -5.26 -11.76
CA GLU A 92 7.00 -5.62 -10.35
C GLU A 92 6.01 -4.68 -9.64
N HIS A 93 5.99 -3.39 -9.99
CA HIS A 93 5.08 -2.41 -9.39
C HIS A 93 3.67 -2.54 -9.97
N LYS A 94 3.52 -2.81 -11.26
CA LYS A 94 2.22 -3.08 -11.89
C LYS A 94 1.59 -4.37 -11.36
N LEU A 95 2.41 -5.40 -11.13
CA LEU A 95 1.98 -6.63 -10.46
C LEU A 95 1.54 -6.36 -9.02
N PHE A 96 2.22 -5.46 -8.30
CA PHE A 96 1.79 -5.06 -6.95
C PHE A 96 0.41 -4.38 -6.95
N LEU A 97 0.15 -3.45 -7.88
CA LEU A 97 -1.18 -2.84 -8.05
C LEU A 97 -2.27 -3.90 -8.27
N THR A 98 -2.05 -4.79 -9.24
CA THR A 98 -3.06 -5.77 -9.68
C THR A 98 -3.27 -6.93 -8.72
N ARG A 99 -2.21 -7.39 -8.03
CA ARG A 99 -2.27 -8.57 -7.16
C ARG A 99 -2.46 -8.23 -5.68
N VAL A 100 -2.22 -6.99 -5.26
CA VAL A 100 -2.34 -6.59 -3.86
C VAL A 100 -3.29 -5.43 -3.67
N LEU A 101 -3.02 -4.25 -4.25
CA LEU A 101 -3.84 -3.07 -3.98
C LEU A 101 -5.30 -3.25 -4.41
N ILE A 102 -5.53 -3.73 -5.64
CA ILE A 102 -6.90 -3.99 -6.12
C ILE A 102 -7.63 -5.03 -5.23
N PRO A 103 -7.04 -6.21 -4.93
CA PRO A 103 -7.69 -7.18 -4.02
C PRO A 103 -7.95 -6.71 -2.59
N LEU A 104 -7.25 -5.70 -2.05
CA LEU A 104 -7.53 -5.16 -0.71
C LEU A 104 -8.95 -4.59 -0.57
N HIS A 105 -9.57 -4.15 -1.66
CA HIS A 105 -10.95 -3.67 -1.68
C HIS A 105 -11.99 -4.76 -1.35
N LYS A 106 -11.64 -6.04 -1.53
CA LYS A 106 -12.56 -7.15 -1.31
C LYS A 106 -12.90 -7.36 0.18
N LEU A 107 -12.01 -6.99 1.09
CA LEU A 107 -12.11 -7.34 2.51
C LEU A 107 -13.19 -6.53 3.24
N LYS A 108 -13.79 -7.11 4.28
CA LYS A 108 -14.88 -6.46 5.04
C LYS A 108 -14.39 -5.27 5.87
N CYS A 109 -13.16 -5.31 6.35
CA CYS A 109 -12.51 -4.27 7.15
C CYS A 109 -11.91 -3.12 6.34
N LEU A 110 -12.29 -2.98 5.06
CA LEU A 110 -11.87 -1.87 4.18
C LEU A 110 -11.96 -0.47 4.84
N PRO A 111 -13.01 -0.14 5.61
CA PRO A 111 -13.11 1.18 6.25
C PRO A 111 -11.89 1.60 7.07
N ASN A 112 -11.13 0.66 7.62
CA ASN A 112 -9.99 0.95 8.49
C ASN A 112 -8.78 1.50 7.73
N TYR A 113 -8.68 1.27 6.41
CA TYR A 113 -7.49 1.61 5.62
C TYR A 113 -7.81 2.16 4.22
N HIS A 114 -9.08 2.39 3.90
CA HIS A 114 -9.51 2.80 2.57
C HIS A 114 -8.86 4.10 2.09
N GLN A 115 -8.74 5.11 2.95
CA GLN A 115 -8.15 6.38 2.55
C GLN A 115 -6.70 6.19 2.09
N GLN A 116 -5.92 5.39 2.81
CA GLN A 116 -4.53 5.09 2.46
C GLN A 116 -4.44 4.21 1.21
N LEU A 117 -5.42 3.32 1.00
CA LEU A 117 -5.51 2.50 -0.21
C LEU A 117 -5.84 3.35 -1.44
N SER A 118 -6.88 4.19 -1.38
CA SER A 118 -7.27 5.11 -2.46
C SER A 118 -6.08 5.97 -2.87
N TYR A 119 -5.39 6.57 -1.89
CA TYR A 119 -4.19 7.34 -2.16
C TYR A 119 -3.12 6.53 -2.93
N CYS A 120 -2.84 5.29 -2.53
CA CYS A 120 -1.90 4.43 -3.25
C CYS A 120 -2.34 4.16 -4.69
N VAL A 121 -3.63 3.90 -4.92
CA VAL A 121 -4.19 3.61 -6.24
C VAL A 121 -4.11 4.83 -7.14
N ILE A 122 -4.50 6.01 -6.65
CA ILE A 122 -4.42 7.28 -7.39
C ILE A 122 -2.97 7.60 -7.77
N GLN A 123 -2.02 7.42 -6.85
CA GLN A 123 -0.59 7.61 -7.15
C GLN A 123 -0.08 6.71 -8.29
N PHE A 124 -0.65 5.50 -8.47
CA PHE A 124 -0.36 4.66 -9.62
C PHE A 124 -0.96 5.21 -10.91
N VAL A 125 -2.20 5.68 -10.88
CA VAL A 125 -2.91 6.24 -12.03
C VAL A 125 -2.27 7.55 -12.51
N GLU A 126 -1.89 8.44 -11.59
CA GLU A 126 -1.16 9.68 -11.90
C GLU A 126 0.18 9.41 -12.60
N LYS A 127 0.83 8.28 -12.28
CA LYS A 127 2.10 7.87 -12.91
C LYS A 127 1.94 7.23 -14.28
N ASP A 128 0.85 6.52 -14.51
CA ASP A 128 0.52 5.90 -15.79
C ASP A 128 -1.00 5.79 -15.93
N CYS A 129 -1.60 6.74 -16.65
CA CYS A 129 -3.04 6.85 -16.81
C CYS A 129 -3.67 5.60 -17.46
N LYS A 130 -2.90 4.78 -18.19
CA LYS A 130 -3.39 3.52 -18.77
C LYS A 130 -3.76 2.49 -17.70
N LEU A 131 -3.21 2.63 -16.49
CA LEU A 131 -3.54 1.74 -15.37
C LEU A 131 -4.96 1.98 -14.84
N ALA A 132 -5.59 3.12 -15.13
CA ALA A 132 -6.95 3.41 -14.70
C ALA A 132 -7.96 2.37 -15.20
N ASP A 133 -7.90 1.94 -16.47
CA ASP A 133 -8.79 0.89 -16.99
C ASP A 133 -8.65 -0.42 -16.19
N THR A 134 -7.42 -0.78 -15.83
CA THR A 134 -7.14 -1.98 -15.02
C THR A 134 -7.70 -1.85 -13.60
N VAL A 135 -7.54 -0.67 -12.98
CA VAL A 135 -8.05 -0.37 -11.63
C VAL A 135 -9.58 -0.42 -11.62
N ILE A 136 -10.24 0.32 -12.52
CA ILE A 136 -11.70 0.40 -12.59
C ILE A 136 -12.31 -0.98 -12.81
N ARG A 137 -11.78 -1.79 -13.76
CA ARG A 137 -12.23 -3.18 -13.95
C ARG A 137 -12.04 -4.03 -12.69
N GLY A 138 -10.94 -3.82 -11.98
CA GLY A 138 -10.63 -4.48 -10.72
C GLY A 138 -11.61 -4.14 -9.60
N MET A 139 -11.98 -2.86 -9.46
CA MET A 139 -12.98 -2.41 -8.50
C MET A 139 -14.37 -2.94 -8.84
N LEU A 140 -14.78 -2.87 -10.11
CA LEU A 140 -16.06 -3.42 -10.56
C LEU A 140 -16.19 -4.92 -10.29
N LYS A 141 -15.08 -5.68 -10.39
CA LYS A 141 -15.04 -7.10 -10.02
C LYS A 141 -15.34 -7.33 -8.52
N TYR A 142 -14.95 -6.41 -7.65
CA TYR A 142 -15.15 -6.50 -6.19
C TYR A 142 -16.27 -5.60 -5.69
N TRP A 143 -17.17 -5.17 -6.59
CA TRP A 143 -18.23 -4.24 -6.25
C TRP A 143 -19.07 -4.74 -5.06
N PRO A 144 -19.23 -3.94 -4.00
CA PRO A 144 -20.08 -4.30 -2.87
C PRO A 144 -21.55 -4.31 -3.31
N VAL A 145 -22.25 -5.43 -3.09
CA VAL A 145 -23.69 -5.58 -3.44
C VAL A 145 -24.60 -5.50 -2.21
N THR A 146 -24.04 -5.66 -1.01
CA THR A 146 -24.81 -5.77 0.25
C THR A 146 -24.36 -4.78 1.33
N ASN A 147 -23.38 -3.91 1.03
CA ASN A 147 -22.79 -3.00 2.01
C ASN A 147 -22.74 -1.58 1.43
N SER A 148 -23.79 -0.81 1.72
CA SER A 148 -23.95 0.56 1.23
C SER A 148 -22.83 1.50 1.69
N SER A 149 -22.28 1.31 2.89
CA SER A 149 -21.13 2.10 3.34
C SER A 149 -19.91 1.85 2.46
N LYS A 150 -19.63 0.60 2.09
CA LYS A 150 -18.55 0.28 1.13
C LYS A 150 -18.87 0.77 -0.28
N GLU A 151 -20.13 0.77 -0.71
CA GLU A 151 -20.53 1.32 -2.01
C GLU A 151 -20.18 2.81 -2.11
N ILE A 152 -20.48 3.60 -1.08
CA ILE A 152 -20.10 5.03 -1.04
C ILE A 152 -18.59 5.20 -1.15
N MET A 153 -17.82 4.37 -0.46
CA MET A 153 -16.35 4.42 -0.51
C MET A 153 -15.81 4.12 -1.92
N PHE A 154 -16.34 3.09 -2.59
CA PHE A 154 -15.99 2.77 -3.98
C PHE A 154 -16.37 3.90 -4.94
N LEU A 155 -17.52 4.53 -4.75
CA LEU A 155 -17.96 5.66 -5.58
C LEU A 155 -17.02 6.85 -5.44
N ASN A 156 -16.65 7.21 -4.21
CA ASN A 156 -15.70 8.29 -3.95
C ASN A 156 -14.32 8.00 -4.56
N GLU A 157 -13.80 6.77 -4.42
CA GLU A 157 -12.52 6.41 -5.02
C GLU A 157 -12.59 6.40 -6.55
N LEU A 158 -13.69 5.94 -7.15
CA LEU A 158 -13.89 6.01 -8.60
C LEU A 158 -13.94 7.45 -9.11
N GLU A 159 -14.58 8.36 -8.38
CA GLU A 159 -14.59 9.78 -8.70
C GLU A 159 -13.15 10.33 -8.73
N GLU A 160 -12.36 10.10 -7.68
CA GLU A 160 -10.95 10.52 -7.59
C GLU A 160 -10.09 9.92 -8.72
N ILE A 161 -10.29 8.63 -9.05
CA ILE A 161 -9.59 7.97 -10.17
C ILE A 161 -9.95 8.64 -11.51
N LEU A 162 -11.24 8.93 -11.74
CA LEU A 162 -11.68 9.57 -12.98
C LEU A 162 -11.13 10.98 -13.11
N GLU A 163 -11.07 11.75 -12.03
CA GLU A 163 -10.40 13.06 -11.99
C GLU A 163 -8.92 12.96 -12.37
N ALA A 164 -8.20 11.96 -11.83
CA ALA A 164 -6.80 11.72 -12.19
C ALA A 164 -6.59 11.28 -13.65
N THR A 165 -7.62 10.79 -14.33
CA THR A 165 -7.56 10.42 -15.76
C THR A 165 -7.91 11.55 -16.72
N GLN A 166 -8.38 12.70 -16.23
CA GLN A 166 -8.81 13.78 -17.11
C GLN A 166 -7.65 14.22 -18.02
N LEU A 167 -7.97 14.29 -19.31
CA LEU A 167 -7.04 14.55 -20.40
C LEU A 167 -6.28 15.85 -20.13
N THR A 168 -4.96 15.79 -20.27
CA THR A 168 -4.18 17.00 -20.54
C THR A 168 -4.78 17.61 -21.81
N GLU A 169 -5.29 18.84 -21.72
CA GLU A 169 -5.69 19.64 -22.90
C GLU A 169 -4.58 19.65 -23.97
#